data_AF-A0A1X0S0R3-F1
#
_entry.id   AF-A0A1X0S0R3-F1
#
_cell.length_a   1.000
_cell.length_b   1.000
_cell.length_c   1.000
_cell.angle_alpha   90.00
_cell.angle_beta   90.00
_cell.angle_gamma   90.00
#
_symmetry.space_group_name_H-M   'P 1'
#
loop_
_entity.id
_entity.type
_entity.pdbx_description
1 polymer ?
#
loop_
_entity_poly.entity_id
_entity_poly.type
_entity_poly.pdbx_seq_one_letter_code
_entity_poly.pdbx_strand_id
1 'polypeptide(L)'
;MTILVRNQAICMFYNEKYTKENAVKLMKKRDAMDVDIYHLDDPEEPYIVWRTKTSMNPFRYHTYNEETVTITKINKTQSAVDISSTTNAQVVKFMNMIFLVHNPTNEELYNHQCVTQKEMLSMFGNIQTFLTRKVLCRS
;
A
#
# COMPACT_ATOMS: atom_id res chain seq x y z
N MET A 1 5.59 12.48 -9.43
CA MET A 1 5.17 11.11 -9.79
C MET A 1 3.69 11.15 -10.09
N THR A 2 3.30 10.95 -11.34
CA THR A 2 1.89 10.99 -11.75
C THR A 2 1.37 9.56 -11.71
N ILE A 3 0.42 9.27 -10.84
CA ILE A 3 -0.17 7.93 -10.76
C ILE A 3 -1.32 7.87 -11.77
N LEU A 4 -1.17 7.05 -12.80
CA LEU A 4 -2.26 6.79 -13.75
C LEU A 4 -3.46 6.14 -13.03
N VAL A 5 -4.66 6.51 -13.45
CA VAL A 5 -5.87 5.80 -13.02
C VAL A 5 -6.05 4.54 -13.87
N ARG A 6 -6.67 3.49 -13.32
CA ARG A 6 -6.91 2.20 -14.02
C ARG A 6 -7.52 2.37 -15.42
N ASN A 7 -8.48 3.27 -15.58
CA ASN A 7 -9.11 3.56 -16.89
C ASN A 7 -8.15 4.24 -17.87
N GLN A 8 -7.20 5.03 -17.38
CA GLN A 8 -6.17 5.67 -18.21
C GLN A 8 -5.11 4.65 -18.60
N ALA A 9 -4.67 3.83 -17.65
CA ALA A 9 -3.70 2.76 -17.87
C ALA A 9 -4.17 1.77 -18.95
N ILE A 10 -5.46 1.38 -18.94
CA ILE A 10 -5.98 0.43 -19.93
C ILE A 10 -6.02 1.04 -21.33
N CYS A 11 -6.39 2.32 -21.46
CA CYS A 11 -6.32 3.01 -22.74
C CYS A 11 -4.88 3.12 -23.25
N MET A 12 -3.94 3.46 -22.36
CA MET A 12 -2.52 3.58 -22.66
C MET A 12 -1.91 2.26 -23.12
N PHE A 13 -2.21 1.14 -22.44
CA PHE A 13 -1.74 -0.20 -22.84
C PHE A 13 -2.17 -0.57 -24.27
N TYR A 14 -3.41 -0.25 -24.64
CA TYR A 14 -3.94 -0.51 -25.97
C TYR A 14 -3.58 0.57 -27.01
N ASN A 15 -2.76 1.57 -26.65
CA ASN A 15 -2.42 2.72 -27.48
C ASN A 15 -3.66 3.48 -27.99
N GLU A 16 -4.74 3.48 -27.21
CA GLU A 16 -5.95 4.25 -27.51
C GLU A 16 -5.96 5.56 -26.71
N LYS A 17 -6.49 6.64 -27.30
CA LYS A 17 -6.71 7.89 -26.56
C LYS A 17 -7.71 7.64 -25.43
N TYR A 18 -7.42 8.20 -24.25
CA TYR A 18 -8.34 8.15 -23.12
C TYR A 18 -9.62 8.93 -23.43
N THR A 19 -10.71 8.18 -23.59
CA THR A 19 -12.10 8.66 -23.66
C THR A 19 -12.93 7.73 -22.77
N LYS A 20 -14.08 8.19 -22.27
CA LYS A 20 -14.95 7.36 -21.42
C LYS A 20 -15.43 6.13 -22.18
N GLU A 21 -15.71 6.29 -23.47
CA GLU A 21 -16.20 5.26 -24.37
C GLU A 21 -15.12 4.18 -24.58
N ASN A 22 -13.88 4.58 -24.87
CA ASN A 22 -12.76 3.65 -25.05
C ASN A 22 -12.46 2.91 -23.75
N ALA A 23 -12.41 3.64 -22.62
CA ALA A 23 -12.17 3.03 -21.32
C ALA A 23 -13.22 1.94 -21.00
N VAL A 24 -14.51 2.22 -21.18
CA VAL A 24 -15.59 1.24 -20.95
C VAL A 24 -15.48 0.05 -21.88
N LYS A 25 -15.20 0.27 -23.17
CA LYS A 25 -15.03 -0.81 -24.16
C LYS A 25 -13.85 -1.72 -23.80
N LEU A 26 -12.70 -1.14 -23.44
CA LEU A 26 -11.49 -1.88 -23.11
C LEU A 26 -11.63 -2.60 -21.76
N MET A 27 -12.32 -2.02 -20.78
CA MET A 27 -12.64 -2.67 -19.51
C MET A 27 -13.52 -3.91 -19.69
N LYS A 28 -14.53 -3.83 -20.57
CA LYS A 28 -15.32 -5.02 -20.94
C LYS A 28 -14.47 -6.10 -21.60
N LYS A 29 -13.55 -5.72 -22.48
CA LYS A 29 -12.62 -6.66 -23.14
C LYS A 29 -11.71 -7.35 -22.11
N ARG A 30 -11.22 -6.60 -21.13
CA ARG A 30 -10.46 -7.14 -19.99
C ARG A 30 -11.29 -8.17 -19.21
N ASP A 31 -12.53 -7.84 -18.85
CA ASP A 31 -13.39 -8.72 -18.07
C ASP A 31 -13.73 -10.03 -18.80
N ALA A 32 -13.82 -9.99 -20.13
CA ALA A 32 -14.02 -11.18 -20.96
C ALA A 32 -12.79 -12.10 -21.01
N MET A 33 -11.58 -11.59 -20.77
CA MET A 33 -10.32 -12.35 -20.90
C MET A 33 -9.74 -12.79 -19.54
N ASP A 34 -10.41 -12.56 -18.42
CA ASP A 34 -9.89 -12.82 -17.06
C ASP A 34 -8.45 -12.29 -16.81
N VAL A 35 -8.18 -11.15 -17.43
CA VAL A 35 -6.95 -10.38 -17.22
C VAL A 35 -7.26 -9.14 -16.39
N ASP A 36 -6.22 -8.51 -15.85
CA ASP A 36 -6.32 -7.19 -15.25
C ASP A 36 -5.04 -6.40 -15.52
N ILE A 37 -5.08 -5.10 -15.24
CA ILE A 37 -4.00 -4.17 -15.54
C ILE A 37 -3.25 -3.76 -14.28
N TYR A 38 -1.93 -3.84 -14.37
CA TYR A 38 -0.99 -3.62 -13.27
C TYR A 38 0.19 -2.79 -13.75
N HIS A 39 0.97 -2.28 -12.81
CA HIS A 39 2.34 -1.85 -13.06
C HIS A 39 3.33 -2.70 -12.25
N LEU A 40 4.58 -2.73 -12.72
CA LEU A 40 5.68 -3.37 -12.00
C LEU A 40 6.36 -2.31 -11.13
N ASP A 41 7.44 -1.72 -11.64
CA ASP A 41 8.22 -0.71 -10.93
C ASP A 41 7.78 0.71 -11.34
N ASP A 42 7.47 0.92 -12.62
CA ASP A 42 7.06 2.22 -13.16
C ASP A 42 5.52 2.33 -13.28
N PRO A 43 4.84 3.22 -12.54
CA PRO A 43 3.40 3.41 -12.66
C PRO A 43 2.97 3.97 -14.03
N GLU A 44 3.86 4.53 -14.83
CA GLU A 44 3.55 5.02 -16.17
C GLU A 44 3.63 3.92 -17.24
N GLU A 45 4.10 2.72 -16.88
CA GLU A 45 4.21 1.57 -17.77
C GLU A 45 3.20 0.46 -17.41
N PRO A 46 2.01 0.43 -18.05
CA PRO A 46 0.99 -0.56 -17.75
C PRO A 46 1.28 -1.93 -18.37
N TYR A 47 0.90 -2.99 -17.63
CA TYR A 47 0.99 -4.39 -18.03
C TYR A 47 -0.35 -5.08 -17.88
N ILE A 48 -0.79 -5.82 -18.91
CA ILE A 48 -1.91 -6.76 -18.79
C ILE A 48 -1.40 -8.12 -18.31
N VAL A 49 -1.99 -8.61 -17.23
CA VAL A 49 -1.61 -9.87 -16.58
C VAL A 49 -2.86 -10.68 -16.28
N TRP A 50 -2.76 -12.00 -16.46
CA TRP A 50 -3.79 -12.94 -16.02
C TRP A 50 -4.01 -12.82 -14.52
N ARG A 51 -5.28 -12.75 -14.07
CA ARG A 51 -5.59 -12.66 -12.64
C ARG A 51 -5.07 -13.85 -11.84
N THR A 52 -4.99 -15.03 -12.46
CA THR A 52 -4.39 -16.24 -11.87
C THR A 52 -2.90 -16.10 -11.60
N LYS A 53 -2.17 -15.34 -12.43
CA LYS A 53 -0.72 -15.16 -12.32
C LYS A 53 -0.34 -14.20 -11.20
N THR A 54 -1.19 -13.24 -10.86
CA THR A 54 -0.89 -12.27 -9.80
C THR A 54 -0.91 -12.90 -8.41
N SER A 55 -1.68 -13.98 -8.21
CA SER A 55 -1.63 -14.75 -6.97
C SER A 55 -0.29 -15.44 -6.72
N MET A 56 0.52 -15.67 -7.77
CA MET A 56 1.83 -16.32 -7.63
C MET A 56 2.89 -15.39 -7.02
N ASN A 57 2.78 -14.08 -7.27
CA ASN A 57 3.67 -13.08 -6.68
C ASN A 57 2.91 -11.77 -6.45
N PRO A 58 2.30 -11.58 -5.27
CA PRO A 58 1.46 -10.42 -4.99
C PRO A 58 2.25 -9.10 -4.86
N PHE A 59 3.57 -9.15 -4.66
CA PHE A 59 4.41 -7.96 -4.49
C PHE A 59 4.95 -7.43 -5.81
N ARG A 60 4.92 -8.24 -6.88
CA ARG A 60 5.42 -7.84 -8.19
C ARG A 60 4.40 -7.01 -8.98
N TYR A 61 3.11 -7.24 -8.75
CA TYR A 61 2.04 -6.67 -9.57
C TYR A 61 1.24 -5.65 -8.76
N HIS A 62 1.48 -4.37 -9.03
CA HIS A 62 0.83 -3.27 -8.33
C HIS A 62 -0.42 -2.81 -9.09
N THR A 63 -1.53 -2.66 -8.38
CA THR A 63 -2.81 -2.25 -8.98
C THR A 63 -2.92 -0.74 -9.09
N TYR A 64 -3.41 -0.27 -10.23
CA TYR A 64 -3.84 1.11 -10.39
C TYR A 64 -5.07 1.43 -9.54
N ASN A 65 -5.14 2.67 -9.04
CA ASN A 65 -6.32 3.17 -8.33
C ASN A 65 -7.53 3.22 -9.27
N GLU A 66 -8.70 2.89 -8.73
CA GLU A 66 -9.96 3.19 -9.40
C GLU A 66 -10.25 4.69 -9.30
N GLU A 67 -10.87 5.23 -10.34
CA GLU A 67 -11.32 6.62 -10.38
C GLU A 67 -12.36 6.78 -9.25
N THR A 68 -11.95 7.30 -8.08
CA THR A 68 -12.89 7.59 -7.00
C THR A 68 -13.83 8.67 -7.52
N VAL A 69 -15.07 8.28 -7.81
CA VAL A 69 -16.15 9.22 -8.06
C VAL A 69 -16.41 9.95 -6.75
N THR A 70 -15.64 11.00 -6.46
CA THR A 70 -16.10 12.06 -5.57
C THR A 70 -17.31 12.65 -6.26
N ILE A 71 -18.50 12.23 -5.84
CA ILE A 71 -19.75 12.93 -6.12
C ILE A 71 -19.63 14.28 -5.41
N THR A 72 -18.98 15.24 -6.06
CA THR A 72 -18.91 16.63 -5.65
C THR A 72 -20.26 17.27 -6.02
N LYS A 73 -21.33 16.89 -5.31
CA LYS A 73 -22.44 17.81 -5.09
C LYS A 73 -22.04 18.68 -3.90
N ILE A 74 -21.45 19.82 -4.22
CA ILE A 74 -21.23 20.91 -3.28
C ILE A 74 -22.60 21.33 -2.76
N ASN A 75 -22.95 20.89 -1.56
CA ASN A 75 -23.82 21.64 -0.68
C ASN A 75 -23.11 21.72 0.66
N LYS A 76 -22.72 22.95 1.00
CA LYS A 76 -22.19 23.35 2.29
C LYS A 76 -23.08 22.81 3.41
N THR A 77 -22.50 21.97 4.25
CA THR A 77 -22.61 22.10 5.70
C THR A 77 -21.47 21.31 6.33
N GLN A 78 -20.62 22.01 7.06
CA GLN A 78 -19.75 21.40 8.05
C GLN A 78 -20.60 20.52 8.98
N SER A 79 -20.26 19.24 9.03
CA SER A 79 -20.40 18.46 10.25
C SER A 79 -19.20 17.53 10.32
N ALA A 80 -18.46 17.63 11.41
CA ALA A 80 -17.45 16.65 11.78
C ALA A 80 -18.09 15.26 11.72
N VAL A 81 -17.54 14.37 10.89
CA VAL A 81 -17.91 12.96 10.92
C VAL A 81 -16.68 12.19 11.34
N ASP A 82 -16.78 11.73 12.58
CA ASP A 82 -15.93 10.82 13.31
C ASP A 82 -15.19 9.81 12.41
N ILE A 83 -13.87 9.84 12.54
CA ILE A 83 -13.00 8.69 12.24
C ILE A 83 -13.26 7.65 13.34
N SER A 84 -14.40 6.97 13.29
CA SER A 84 -14.74 5.91 14.24
C SER A 84 -15.56 4.83 13.55
N SER A 85 -14.86 3.95 12.83
CA SER A 85 -15.21 2.54 12.63
C SER A 85 -14.06 1.84 11.91
N THR A 86 -12.86 1.89 12.50
CA THR A 86 -11.79 0.99 12.09
C THR A 86 -12.16 -0.39 12.60
N THR A 87 -12.64 -1.25 11.71
CA THR A 87 -12.93 -2.64 12.09
C THR A 87 -11.62 -3.32 12.49
N ASN A 88 -11.63 -4.18 13.52
CA ASN A 88 -10.43 -4.88 13.98
C ASN A 88 -9.68 -5.59 12.82
N ALA A 89 -10.41 -6.04 11.80
CA ALA A 89 -9.84 -6.61 10.58
C ALA A 89 -8.98 -5.61 9.77
N GLN A 90 -9.36 -4.33 9.70
CA GLN A 90 -8.58 -3.28 9.04
C GLN A 90 -7.31 -2.96 9.84
N VAL A 91 -7.40 -2.92 11.17
CA VAL A 91 -6.25 -2.71 12.06
C VAL A 91 -5.27 -3.89 11.95
N VAL A 92 -5.77 -5.12 11.98
CA VAL A 92 -4.93 -6.33 11.82
C VAL A 92 -4.29 -6.36 10.43
N LYS A 93 -5.04 -6.03 9.37
CA LYS A 93 -4.50 -5.97 8.00
C LYS A 93 -3.40 -4.91 7.88
N PHE A 94 -3.61 -3.73 8.48
CA PHE A 94 -2.61 -2.66 8.51
C PHE A 94 -1.37 -3.07 9.31
N MET A 95 -1.54 -3.64 10.50
CA MET A 95 -0.43 -4.13 11.31
C MET A 95 0.35 -5.22 10.61
N ASN A 96 -0.31 -6.16 9.93
CA ASN A 96 0.35 -7.21 9.15
C ASN A 96 1.07 -6.67 7.91
N MET A 97 0.62 -5.53 7.37
CA MET A 97 1.25 -4.86 6.23
C MET A 97 2.52 -4.10 6.65
N ILE A 98 2.53 -3.48 7.83
CA ILE A 98 3.66 -2.68 8.33
C ILE A 98 4.67 -3.54 9.08
N PHE A 99 4.20 -4.50 9.88
CA PHE A 99 5.03 -5.45 10.61
C PHE A 99 5.15 -6.77 9.83
N LEU A 100 5.74 -6.70 8.64
CA LEU A 100 6.23 -7.90 7.98
C LEU A 100 7.44 -8.41 8.78
N VAL A 101 7.30 -9.61 9.38
CA VAL A 101 8.33 -10.24 10.23
C VAL A 101 9.68 -10.38 9.53
N HIS A 102 9.69 -10.44 8.20
CA HIS A 102 10.89 -10.32 7.37
C HIS A 102 10.54 -9.52 6.10
N ASN A 103 10.74 -8.20 6.14
CA ASN A 103 10.94 -7.42 4.93
C ASN A 103 12.46 -7.26 4.72
N PRO A 104 13.09 -7.98 3.78
CA PRO A 104 14.53 -7.88 3.52
C PRO A 104 14.93 -6.53 2.88
N THR A 105 13.96 -5.67 2.55
CA THR A 105 14.14 -4.42 1.80
C THR A 105 13.75 -3.18 2.61
N ASN A 106 13.73 -3.27 3.94
CA ASN A 106 13.43 -2.15 4.84
C ASN A 106 14.68 -1.31 5.19
N GLU A 107 15.75 -1.36 4.40
CA GLU A 107 16.99 -0.61 4.66
C GLU A 107 16.74 0.91 4.79
N GLU A 108 15.76 1.45 4.07
CA GLU A 108 15.39 2.87 4.15
C GLU A 108 14.75 3.29 5.49
N LEU A 109 14.22 2.34 6.26
CA LEU A 109 13.60 2.60 7.57
C LEU A 109 14.59 2.58 8.73
N TYR A 110 15.78 2.01 8.53
CA TYR A 110 16.80 1.89 9.57
C TYR A 110 18.01 2.75 9.23
N ASN A 111 18.35 3.69 10.10
CA ASN A 111 19.62 4.38 9.99
C ASN A 111 20.74 3.45 10.46
N HIS A 112 21.64 3.09 9.55
CA HIS A 112 22.86 2.36 9.88
C HIS A 112 23.80 3.27 10.66
N GLN A 113 23.81 3.11 11.98
CA GLN A 113 24.76 3.77 12.85
C GLN A 113 25.86 2.78 13.24
N CYS A 114 27.12 3.08 12.90
CA CYS A 114 28.25 2.37 13.48
C CYS A 114 28.34 2.73 14.96
N VAL A 115 28.16 1.73 15.82
CA VAL A 115 28.25 1.88 17.28
C VAL A 115 29.46 1.14 17.81
N THR A 116 30.13 1.74 18.78
CA THR A 116 31.23 1.11 19.50
C THR A 116 30.69 0.09 20.51
N GLN A 117 31.53 -0.88 20.92
CA GLN A 117 31.16 -1.87 21.93
C GLN A 117 30.71 -1.20 23.26
N LYS A 118 31.29 -0.05 23.61
CA LYS A 118 30.92 0.74 24.79
C LYS A 118 29.49 1.30 24.69
N GLU A 119 29.12 1.85 23.53
CA GLU A 119 27.77 2.38 23.28
C GLU A 119 26.74 1.27 23.23
N MET A 120 27.08 0.14 22.63
CA MET A 120 26.24 -1.06 22.62
C MET A 120 25.92 -1.53 24.05
N LEU A 121 26.94 -1.69 24.90
CA LEU A 121 26.75 -2.10 26.30
C LEU A 121 25.95 -1.07 27.11
N SER A 122 26.14 0.22 26.85
CA SER A 122 25.34 1.29 27.48
C SER A 122 23.86 1.21 27.08
N MET A 123 23.54 0.90 25.82
CA MET A 123 22.15 0.72 25.37
C MET A 123 21.49 -0.48 26.04
N PHE A 124 22.21 -1.61 26.13
CA PHE A 124 21.71 -2.80 26.82
C PHE A 124 21.41 -2.53 28.29
N GLY A 125 22.28 -1.80 29.01
CA GLY A 125 22.04 -1.41 30.39
C GLY A 125 20.78 -0.55 30.56
N ASN A 126 20.56 0.41 29.66
CA ASN A 126 19.38 1.29 29.70
C ASN A 126 18.06 0.51 29.45
N ILE A 127 18.06 -0.41 28.49
CA ILE A 127 16.91 -1.26 28.18
C ILE A 127 16.62 -2.23 29.33
N GLN A 128 17.65 -2.87 29.88
CA GLN A 128 17.54 -3.74 31.07
C GLN A 128 16.91 -2.98 32.24
N THR A 129 17.36 -1.75 32.49
CA THR A 129 16.86 -0.92 33.60
C THR A 129 15.40 -0.51 33.37
N PHE A 130 15.02 -0.21 32.14
CA PHE A 130 13.63 0.13 31.77
C PHE A 130 12.68 -1.06 31.94
N LEU A 131 13.10 -2.26 31.52
CA LEU A 131 12.33 -3.49 31.69
C LEU A 131 12.24 -3.89 33.18
N THR A 132 13.34 -3.75 33.92
CA THR A 132 13.35 -4.05 35.36
C THR A 132 12.47 -3.07 36.15
N ARG A 133 12.42 -1.78 35.77
CA ARG A 133 11.51 -0.79 36.38
C ARG A 133 10.03 -1.10 36.13
N LYS A 134 9.68 -1.76 35.02
CA LYS A 134 8.29 -2.11 34.70
C LYS A 134 7.78 -3.38 35.40
N VAL A 135 8.67 -4.16 36.03
CA VAL A 135 8.30 -5.40 36.74
C VAL A 135 8.20 -5.19 38.26
N LEU A 136 8.50 -3.99 38.77
CA LEU A 136 8.29 -3.65 40.19
C LEU A 136 6.83 -3.24 40.45
N CYS A 137 5.92 -4.20 40.31
CA CYS A 137 4.63 -4.18 40.99
C CYS A 137 4.84 -4.65 42.44
N ARG A 138 4.50 -3.78 43.40
CA ARG A 138 4.55 -4.02 44.84
C ARG A 138 3.72 -5.25 45.21
N SER A 139 4.28 -6.11 46.07
CA SER A 139 3.53 -6.91 47.05
C SER A 139 3.39 -6.11 48.33
#